data_AF-A0A849ITJ5-F1
#
_entry.id   AF-A0A849ITJ5-F1
#
_cell.length_a   1.000
_cell.length_b   1.000
_cell.length_c   1.000
_cell.angle_alpha   90.00
_cell.angle_beta   90.00
_cell.angle_gamma   90.00
#
_symmetry.space_group_name_H-M   'P 1'
#
loop_
_entity.id
_entity.type
_entity.pdbx_description
1 polymer ?
#
loop_
_entity_poly.entity_id
_entity_poly.type
_entity_poly.pdbx_seq_one_letter_code
_entity_poly.pdbx_strand_id
1 'polypeptide(L)'
;YSDPVRAWACAAAPIRDPDSNLLLGSIDLTGNEMVESPYCLALVKAASAACQAEIKSKRNLLASRFASMVQRADRKVGSALLDRYGVVISTSPEGWISGRIELDTTRMSATLSGGYEVPVERLTGNEGYLLRADLSFGSDPEVRIETLGRKEAVVRLMGQEIKLSCRQSEIAVILALNPTGVTAEQVAVFLYGNEVSPVTVRAEMSRLRKLLGPKVVGSKPYRFL
;
A
#
# COMPACT_ATOMS: atom_id res chain seq x y z
N TYR A 1 52.04 -6.78 12.06
CA TYR A 1 51.68 -7.85 11.11
C TYR A 1 50.27 -8.26 11.47
N SER A 2 49.26 -7.69 10.81
CA SER A 2 47.86 -8.05 11.03
C SER A 2 47.57 -9.30 10.20
N ASP A 3 47.10 -10.38 10.84
CA ASP A 3 46.57 -11.55 10.14
C ASP A 3 45.54 -11.12 9.10
N PRO A 4 45.55 -11.67 7.87
CA PRO A 4 44.53 -11.37 6.89
C PRO A 4 43.21 -11.95 7.42
N VAL A 5 42.26 -11.06 7.73
CA VAL A 5 40.87 -11.45 8.00
C VAL A 5 40.41 -12.24 6.78
N ARG A 6 40.18 -13.55 6.94
CA ARG A 6 39.66 -14.41 5.87
C ARG A 6 38.42 -13.76 5.24
N ALA A 7 38.39 -13.67 3.91
CA ALA A 7 37.27 -13.10 3.18
C ALA A 7 35.99 -13.90 3.46
N TRP A 8 35.01 -13.26 4.09
CA TRP A 8 33.65 -13.78 4.17
C TRP A 8 32.87 -13.29 2.94
N ALA A 9 32.19 -14.23 2.30
CA ALA A 9 31.33 -13.99 1.15
C ALA A 9 29.86 -14.25 1.52
N CYS A 10 28.96 -13.56 0.82
CA CYS A 10 27.53 -13.55 1.09
C CYS A 10 26.76 -13.64 -0.23
N ALA A 11 25.78 -14.55 -0.27
CA ALA A 11 24.83 -14.68 -1.36
C ALA A 11 23.40 -14.55 -0.82
N ALA A 12 22.68 -13.52 -1.27
CA ALA A 12 21.34 -13.21 -0.77
C ALA A 12 20.31 -13.07 -1.89
N ALA A 13 19.06 -13.41 -1.59
CA ALA A 13 17.91 -13.13 -2.45
C ALA A 13 16.71 -12.65 -1.63
N PRO A 14 15.97 -11.64 -2.11
CA PRO A 14 14.80 -11.12 -1.40
C PRO A 14 13.63 -12.10 -1.51
N ILE A 15 12.87 -12.27 -0.43
CA ILE A 15 11.53 -12.86 -0.45
C ILE A 15 10.55 -11.71 -0.62
N ARG A 16 9.79 -11.74 -1.72
CA ARG A 16 8.75 -10.76 -2.01
C ARG A 16 7.37 -11.38 -1.86
N ASP A 17 6.43 -10.58 -1.41
CA ASP A 17 5.03 -10.96 -1.40
C ASP A 17 4.56 -11.20 -2.85
N PRO A 18 3.96 -12.37 -3.16
CA PRO A 18 3.64 -12.74 -4.54
C PRO A 18 2.52 -11.91 -5.18
N ASP A 19 1.73 -11.19 -4.37
CA ASP A 19 0.57 -10.43 -4.82
C ASP A 19 0.88 -8.93 -4.87
N SER A 20 1.58 -8.41 -3.85
CA SER A 20 1.91 -6.98 -3.72
C SER A 20 3.35 -6.61 -4.08
N ASN A 21 4.22 -7.59 -4.29
CA ASN A 21 5.66 -7.43 -4.54
C ASN A 21 6.44 -6.73 -3.38
N LEU A 22 5.80 -6.54 -2.22
CA LEU A 22 6.43 -5.99 -1.02
C LEU A 22 7.56 -6.89 -0.53
N LEU A 23 8.65 -6.30 -0.04
CA LEU A 23 9.75 -7.06 0.56
C LEU A 23 9.31 -7.62 1.91
N LEU A 24 9.25 -8.95 2.02
CA LEU A 24 8.92 -9.65 3.27
C LEU A 24 10.18 -10.01 4.08
N GLY A 25 11.30 -10.19 3.39
CA GLY A 25 12.58 -10.52 4.00
C GLY A 25 13.60 -10.93 2.95
N SER A 26 14.66 -11.62 3.38
CA SER A 26 15.68 -12.18 2.48
C SER A 26 16.13 -13.53 2.98
N ILE A 27 16.51 -14.40 2.05
CA ILE A 27 17.32 -15.58 2.34
C ILE A 27 18.76 -15.16 2.09
N ASP A 28 19.62 -15.44 3.06
CA ASP A 28 21.05 -15.16 3.00
C ASP A 28 21.83 -16.44 3.29
N LEU A 29 22.95 -16.61 2.59
CA LEU A 29 23.91 -17.66 2.82
C LEU A 29 25.27 -17.00 2.93
N THR A 30 25.83 -17.00 4.14
CA THR A 30 27.13 -16.41 4.47
C THR A 30 28.15 -17.51 4.71
N GLY A 31 29.36 -17.36 4.18
CA GLY A 31 30.41 -18.36 4.30
C GLY A 31 31.76 -17.90 3.76
N ASN A 32 32.63 -18.86 3.45
CA ASN A 32 33.94 -18.60 2.84
C ASN A 32 33.82 -18.56 1.29
N GLU A 33 34.95 -18.68 0.58
CA GLU A 33 35.05 -18.66 -0.90
C GLU A 33 34.00 -19.52 -1.63
N MET A 34 33.50 -20.59 -0.99
CA MET A 34 32.46 -21.44 -1.57
C MET A 34 31.16 -20.67 -1.89
N VAL A 35 30.85 -19.61 -1.13
CA VAL A 35 29.67 -18.76 -1.30
C VAL A 35 29.80 -17.78 -2.48
N GLU A 36 31.02 -17.48 -2.94
CA GLU A 36 31.26 -16.64 -4.13
C GLU A 36 30.85 -17.34 -5.44
N SER A 37 30.56 -18.63 -5.36
CA SER A 37 30.16 -19.44 -6.50
C SER A 37 28.81 -19.01 -7.08
N PRO A 38 28.66 -18.94 -8.42
CA PRO A 38 27.36 -18.72 -9.08
C PRO A 38 26.27 -19.72 -8.66
N TYR A 39 26.66 -20.93 -8.23
CA TYR A 39 25.72 -21.95 -7.74
C TYR A 39 25.07 -21.56 -6.41
N CYS A 40 25.78 -20.86 -5.51
CA CYS A 40 25.23 -20.38 -4.25
C CYS A 40 24.17 -19.30 -4.47
N LEU A 41 24.44 -18.34 -5.36
CA LEU A 41 23.45 -17.34 -5.72
C LEU A 41 22.21 -17.97 -6.41
N ALA A 42 22.42 -18.96 -7.29
CA ALA A 42 21.32 -19.68 -7.93
C ALA A 42 20.47 -20.45 -6.89
N LEU A 43 21.11 -21.13 -5.94
CA LEU A 43 20.44 -21.84 -4.85
C LEU A 43 19.59 -20.89 -3.99
N VAL A 44 20.17 -19.77 -3.54
CA VAL A 44 19.47 -18.80 -2.68
C VAL A 44 18.30 -18.14 -3.43
N LYS A 45 18.44 -17.86 -4.73
CA LYS A 45 17.34 -17.40 -5.59
C LYS A 45 16.25 -18.46 -5.73
N ALA A 46 16.61 -19.73 -5.94
CA ALA A 46 15.65 -20.82 -6.05
C ALA A 46 14.88 -21.04 -4.73
N ALA A 47 15.58 -20.99 -3.59
CA ALA A 47 14.96 -21.05 -2.27
C ALA A 47 13.97 -19.90 -2.06
N SER A 48 14.35 -18.67 -2.43
CA SER A 48 13.44 -17.52 -2.34
C SER A 48 12.21 -17.71 -3.23
N ALA A 49 12.39 -18.15 -4.47
CA ALA A 49 11.27 -18.43 -5.37
C ALA A 49 10.33 -19.51 -4.83
N ALA A 50 10.88 -20.57 -4.23
CA ALA A 50 10.08 -21.63 -3.58
C ALA A 50 9.27 -21.08 -2.40
N CYS A 51 9.86 -20.25 -1.54
CA CYS A 51 9.13 -19.59 -0.45
C CYS A 51 7.97 -18.73 -0.97
N GLN A 52 8.19 -17.95 -2.03
CA GLN A 52 7.16 -17.10 -2.63
C GLN A 52 6.03 -17.92 -3.25
N ALA A 53 6.37 -19.02 -3.93
CA ALA A 53 5.39 -19.97 -4.47
C ALA A 53 4.56 -20.62 -3.36
N GLU A 54 5.17 -20.95 -2.22
CA GLU A 54 4.46 -21.52 -1.08
C GLU A 54 3.51 -20.52 -0.42
N ILE A 55 3.89 -19.25 -0.29
CA ILE A 55 3.00 -18.19 0.18
C ILE A 55 1.77 -18.10 -0.73
N LYS A 56 1.99 -18.05 -2.04
CA LYS A 56 0.91 -17.99 -3.03
C LYS A 56 -0.01 -19.21 -2.95
N SER A 57 0.57 -20.41 -2.86
CA SER A 57 -0.17 -21.67 -2.72
C SER A 57 -1.04 -21.69 -1.46
N LYS A 58 -0.48 -21.31 -0.31
CA LYS A 58 -1.21 -21.23 0.96
C LYS A 58 -2.36 -20.23 0.91
N ARG A 59 -2.15 -19.05 0.32
CA ARG A 59 -3.22 -18.06 0.14
C ARG A 59 -4.32 -18.54 -0.79
N ASN A 60 -3.97 -19.16 -1.92
CA ASN A 60 -4.94 -19.74 -2.83
C ASN A 60 -5.79 -20.82 -2.13
N LEU A 61 -5.15 -21.71 -1.37
CA LEU A 61 -5.86 -22.73 -0.60
C LEU A 61 -6.81 -22.12 0.43
N LEU A 62 -6.35 -21.08 1.14
CA LEU A 62 -7.18 -20.36 2.11
C LEU A 62 -8.38 -19.70 1.43
N ALA A 63 -8.15 -19.02 0.30
CA ALA A 63 -9.19 -18.39 -0.51
C ALA A 63 -10.24 -19.41 -0.96
N SER A 64 -9.82 -20.54 -1.52
CA SER A 64 -10.73 -21.59 -1.97
C SER A 64 -11.52 -22.21 -0.82
N ARG A 65 -10.87 -22.47 0.32
CA ARG A 65 -11.50 -23.08 1.50
C ARG A 65 -12.57 -22.19 2.12
N PHE A 66 -12.32 -20.88 2.18
CA PHE A 66 -13.17 -19.92 2.88
C PHE A 66 -14.00 -19.02 1.95
N ALA A 67 -14.01 -19.29 0.63
CA ALA A 67 -14.74 -18.49 -0.36
C ALA A 67 -16.22 -18.25 0.00
N SER A 68 -16.90 -19.28 0.50
CA SER A 68 -18.32 -19.20 0.88
C SER A 68 -18.55 -18.29 2.11
N MET A 69 -17.58 -18.17 3.02
CA MET A 69 -17.70 -17.29 4.19
C MET A 69 -17.56 -15.81 3.81
N VAL A 70 -16.71 -15.52 2.81
CA VAL A 70 -16.51 -14.17 2.25
C VAL A 70 -17.73 -13.73 1.45
N GLN A 71 -18.31 -14.63 0.64
CA GLN A 71 -19.48 -14.36 -0.22
C GLN A 71 -20.80 -14.13 0.55
N ARG A 72 -20.86 -14.45 1.85
CA ARG A 72 -22.07 -14.26 2.69
C ARG A 72 -22.29 -12.82 3.16
N ALA A 73 -21.75 -11.84 2.46
CA ALA A 73 -21.76 -10.44 2.86
C ALA A 73 -23.11 -9.75 2.53
N ASP A 74 -23.67 -8.99 3.48
CA ASP A 74 -24.84 -8.12 3.26
C ASP A 74 -24.47 -6.96 2.31
N ARG A 75 -25.42 -6.36 1.59
CA ARG A 75 -25.18 -5.22 0.66
C ARG A 75 -24.52 -4.02 1.33
N LYS A 76 -24.61 -3.90 2.66
CA LYS A 76 -24.00 -2.81 3.44
C LYS A 76 -22.73 -3.22 4.19
N VAL A 77 -22.39 -4.50 4.25
CA VAL A 77 -21.27 -5.01 5.05
C VAL A 77 -20.27 -5.66 4.13
N GLY A 78 -19.05 -5.14 4.10
CA GLY A 78 -17.92 -5.76 3.42
C GLY A 78 -17.35 -6.90 4.25
N SER A 79 -16.93 -7.96 3.57
CA SER A 79 -16.19 -9.08 4.17
C SER A 79 -14.83 -9.21 3.51
N ALA A 80 -13.81 -9.51 4.30
CA ALA A 80 -12.44 -9.69 3.84
C ALA A 80 -11.80 -10.90 4.51
N LEU A 81 -11.18 -11.75 3.70
CA LEU A 81 -10.34 -12.84 4.17
C LEU A 81 -8.90 -12.35 4.23
N LEU A 82 -8.27 -12.54 5.39
CA LEU A 82 -6.88 -12.16 5.64
C LEU A 82 -6.03 -13.41 5.91
N ASP A 83 -4.77 -13.41 5.48
CA ASP A 83 -3.80 -14.40 5.95
C ASP A 83 -3.45 -14.15 7.44
N ARG A 84 -2.69 -15.07 8.04
CA ARG A 84 -2.25 -14.97 9.44
C ARG A 84 -1.42 -13.71 9.77
N TYR A 85 -0.98 -12.95 8.76
CA TYR A 85 -0.19 -11.73 8.91
C TYR A 85 -1.00 -10.46 8.57
N GLY A 86 -2.31 -10.59 8.36
CA GLY A 86 -3.20 -9.48 8.05
C GLY A 86 -3.21 -9.05 6.59
N VAL A 87 -2.60 -9.81 5.68
CA VAL A 87 -2.67 -9.50 4.24
C VAL A 87 -4.02 -9.91 3.68
N VAL A 88 -4.69 -8.99 2.97
CA VAL A 88 -5.98 -9.23 2.31
C VAL A 88 -5.79 -10.22 1.16
N ILE A 89 -6.48 -11.37 1.23
CA ILE A 89 -6.47 -12.41 0.19
C ILE A 89 -7.67 -12.26 -0.74
N SER A 90 -8.86 -12.05 -0.19
CA SER A 90 -10.09 -11.91 -0.97
C SER A 90 -11.12 -11.08 -0.23
N THR A 91 -12.04 -10.47 -0.99
CA THR A 91 -13.02 -9.54 -0.47
C THR A 91 -14.38 -9.72 -1.15
N SER A 92 -15.45 -9.36 -0.44
CA SER A 92 -16.78 -9.16 -0.99
C SER A 92 -17.40 -7.91 -0.35
N PRO A 93 -17.78 -6.87 -1.12
CA PRO A 93 -17.55 -6.69 -2.56
C PRO A 93 -16.09 -6.80 -2.94
N GLU A 94 -15.75 -6.99 -4.21
CA GLU A 94 -14.33 -7.05 -4.58
C GLU A 94 -13.67 -5.66 -4.41
N GLY A 95 -12.51 -5.61 -3.76
CA GLY A 95 -11.65 -4.42 -3.70
C GLY A 95 -12.04 -3.33 -2.71
N TRP A 96 -13.04 -3.52 -1.84
CA TRP A 96 -13.40 -2.51 -0.82
C TRP A 96 -12.32 -2.27 0.25
N ILE A 97 -11.40 -3.23 0.38
CA ILE A 97 -10.22 -3.16 1.23
C ILE A 97 -9.08 -3.91 0.52
N SER A 98 -7.85 -3.44 0.68
CA SER A 98 -6.67 -4.00 0.03
C SER A 98 -5.43 -3.91 0.94
N GLY A 99 -4.35 -4.58 0.55
CA GLY A 99 -3.07 -4.48 1.23
C GLY A 99 -2.98 -5.29 2.53
N ARG A 100 -2.26 -4.75 3.53
CA ARG A 100 -2.07 -5.35 4.85
C ARG A 100 -2.81 -4.54 5.89
N ILE A 101 -3.61 -5.22 6.71
CA ILE A 101 -4.36 -4.66 7.83
C ILE A 101 -3.64 -4.98 9.13
N GLU A 102 -3.53 -4.00 10.00
CA GLU A 102 -2.96 -4.18 11.34
C GLU A 102 -3.95 -4.94 12.23
N LEU A 103 -3.49 -6.02 12.84
CA LEU A 103 -4.30 -6.92 13.66
C LEU A 103 -3.87 -6.85 15.13
N ASP A 104 -4.82 -6.60 16.02
CA ASP A 104 -4.67 -6.88 17.45
C ASP A 104 -5.20 -8.29 17.73
N THR A 105 -4.28 -9.26 17.75
CA THR A 105 -4.61 -10.67 17.98
C THR A 105 -5.02 -10.99 19.42
N THR A 106 -4.84 -10.05 20.35
CA THR A 106 -5.26 -10.17 21.76
C THR A 106 -6.70 -9.71 21.91
N ARG A 107 -7.04 -8.56 21.32
CA ARG A 107 -8.40 -8.00 21.32
C ARG A 107 -9.30 -8.58 20.24
N MET A 108 -8.73 -9.36 19.31
CA MET A 108 -9.43 -9.88 18.14
C MET A 108 -10.06 -8.74 17.33
N SER A 109 -9.27 -7.70 17.07
CA SER A 109 -9.66 -6.53 16.29
C SER A 109 -8.63 -6.21 15.21
N ALA A 110 -9.04 -5.35 14.28
CA ALA A 110 -8.22 -4.83 13.21
C ALA A 110 -8.45 -3.33 13.04
N THR A 111 -7.41 -2.59 12.69
CA THR A 111 -7.51 -1.16 12.41
C THR A 111 -7.58 -0.95 10.89
N LEU A 112 -8.73 -0.46 10.42
CA LEU A 112 -8.94 -0.09 9.01
C LEU A 112 -8.36 1.29 8.71
N SER A 113 -8.22 1.60 7.42
CA SER A 113 -7.91 2.95 6.94
C SER A 113 -8.87 3.98 7.56
N GLY A 114 -8.32 5.05 8.13
CA GLY A 114 -9.08 6.05 8.89
C GLY A 114 -9.14 5.79 10.41
N GLY A 115 -8.47 4.76 10.91
CA GLY A 115 -8.35 4.48 12.35
C GLY A 115 -9.55 3.75 12.96
N TYR A 116 -10.47 3.26 12.12
CA TYR A 116 -11.64 2.53 12.58
C TYR A 116 -11.25 1.13 13.02
N GLU A 117 -11.53 0.82 14.29
CA GLU A 117 -11.32 -0.52 14.84
C GLU A 117 -12.53 -1.40 14.53
N VAL A 118 -12.30 -2.56 13.93
CA VAL A 118 -13.34 -3.54 13.58
C VAL A 118 -13.01 -4.90 14.17
N PRO A 119 -14.00 -5.69 14.57
CA PRO A 119 -13.77 -7.04 15.06
C PRO A 119 -13.25 -7.95 13.94
N VAL A 120 -12.40 -8.90 14.30
CA VAL A 120 -11.95 -9.97 13.42
C VAL A 120 -12.21 -11.34 14.04
N GLU A 121 -12.61 -12.28 13.21
CA GLU A 121 -12.80 -13.68 13.59
C GLU A 121 -11.56 -14.48 13.19
N ARG A 122 -11.02 -15.27 14.11
CA ARG A 122 -9.93 -16.20 13.79
C ARG A 122 -10.49 -17.42 13.06
N LEU A 123 -9.87 -17.80 11.95
CA LEU A 123 -10.23 -19.02 11.24
C LEU A 123 -9.71 -20.25 11.98
N THR A 124 -10.44 -21.36 11.84
CA THR A 124 -10.04 -22.67 12.37
C THR A 124 -8.64 -23.05 11.87
N GLY A 125 -7.79 -23.51 12.78
CA GLY A 125 -6.40 -23.86 12.45
C GLY A 125 -5.41 -22.68 12.47
N ASN A 126 -5.84 -21.48 12.86
CA ASN A 126 -4.99 -20.28 12.93
C ASN A 126 -4.33 -19.91 11.58
N GLU A 127 -5.01 -20.25 10.48
CA GLU A 127 -4.50 -20.03 9.12
C GLU A 127 -4.69 -18.59 8.64
N GLY A 128 -5.65 -17.87 9.23
CA GLY A 128 -5.99 -16.50 8.87
C GLY A 128 -7.16 -15.94 9.68
N TYR A 129 -7.70 -14.83 9.19
CA TYR A 129 -8.77 -14.08 9.84
C TYR A 129 -9.87 -13.73 8.85
N LEU A 130 -11.11 -13.66 9.35
CA LEU A 130 -12.23 -13.09 8.63
C LEU A 130 -12.59 -11.75 9.27
N LEU A 131 -12.66 -10.71 8.45
CA LEU A 131 -13.03 -9.37 8.84
C LEU A 131 -14.39 -9.03 8.23
N ARG A 132 -15.27 -8.40 9.00
CA ARG A 132 -16.52 -7.82 8.50
C ARG A 132 -16.63 -6.38 8.96
N ALA A 133 -16.93 -5.46 8.06
CA ALA A 133 -17.11 -4.05 8.38
C ALA A 133 -18.22 -3.43 7.54
N ASP A 134 -18.90 -2.43 8.07
CA ASP A 134 -19.84 -1.62 7.28
C ASP A 134 -19.08 -0.92 6.13
N LEU A 135 -19.58 -1.03 4.90
CA LEU A 135 -18.98 -0.41 3.71
C LEU A 135 -19.02 1.13 3.74
N SER A 136 -19.73 1.72 4.70
CA SER A 136 -19.59 3.14 5.00
C SER A 136 -18.22 3.49 5.60
N PHE A 137 -17.56 2.53 6.29
CA PHE A 137 -16.15 2.62 6.66
C PHE A 137 -15.29 2.43 5.40
N GLY A 138 -14.47 3.42 5.05
CA GLY A 138 -13.70 3.39 3.80
C GLY A 138 -14.38 4.02 2.59
N SER A 139 -15.43 4.82 2.81
CA SER A 139 -15.93 5.75 1.77
C SER A 139 -14.98 6.92 1.48
N ASP A 140 -13.88 7.04 2.24
CA ASP A 140 -12.75 7.85 1.82
C ASP A 140 -11.98 7.10 0.75
N PRO A 141 -11.90 7.66 -0.46
CA PRO A 141 -11.24 6.98 -1.56
C PRO A 141 -9.79 6.68 -1.21
N GLU A 142 -9.34 5.44 -1.43
CA GLU A 142 -7.91 5.13 -1.43
C GLU A 142 -7.28 5.99 -2.54
N VAL A 143 -6.74 7.15 -2.14
CA VAL A 143 -6.09 8.10 -3.03
C VAL A 143 -4.60 7.86 -2.91
N ARG A 144 -4.03 7.15 -3.88
CA ARG A 144 -2.58 7.00 -3.97
C ARG A 144 -2.02 8.01 -4.96
N ILE A 145 -1.08 8.84 -4.53
CA ILE A 145 -0.42 9.83 -5.38
C ILE A 145 1.03 9.40 -5.59
N GLU A 146 1.39 9.09 -6.83
CA GLU A 146 2.73 8.71 -7.23
C GLU A 146 3.42 9.89 -7.93
N THR A 147 4.38 10.53 -7.24
CA THR A 147 5.05 11.75 -7.73
C THR A 147 6.53 11.53 -8.04
N LEU A 148 7.23 10.71 -7.26
CA LEU A 148 8.68 10.50 -7.42
C LEU A 148 9.01 9.56 -8.59
N GLY A 149 10.13 9.81 -9.26
CA GLY A 149 10.61 9.00 -10.39
C GLY A 149 9.88 9.25 -11.72
N ARG A 150 9.08 10.31 -11.81
CA ARG A 150 8.26 10.64 -12.99
C ARG A 150 8.06 12.14 -13.17
N LYS A 151 7.78 12.54 -14.41
CA LYS A 151 7.65 13.96 -14.82
C LYS A 151 6.32 14.61 -14.39
N GLU A 152 5.25 13.83 -14.45
CA GLU A 152 3.91 14.22 -14.03
C GLU A 152 3.51 13.34 -12.86
N ALA A 153 2.54 13.72 -12.02
CA ALA A 153 1.98 12.92 -10.93
C ALA A 153 0.81 12.06 -11.45
N VAL A 154 0.53 10.96 -10.78
CA VAL A 154 -0.50 9.98 -11.12
C VAL A 154 -1.24 9.74 -9.84
N VAL A 155 -2.54 9.95 -9.89
CA VAL A 155 -3.45 9.65 -8.80
C VAL A 155 -4.19 8.38 -9.16
N ARG A 156 -4.08 7.36 -8.32
CA ARG A 156 -4.96 6.21 -8.36
C ARG A 156 -6.12 6.48 -7.41
N LEU A 157 -7.33 6.52 -7.96
CA LEU A 157 -8.56 6.78 -7.22
C LEU A 157 -9.60 5.74 -7.61
N MET A 158 -10.12 4.97 -6.66
CA MET A 158 -11.17 3.96 -6.95
C MET A 158 -10.77 3.00 -8.10
N GLY A 159 -9.48 2.64 -8.17
CA GLY A 159 -8.91 1.81 -9.24
C GLY A 159 -8.67 2.53 -10.58
N GLN A 160 -9.07 3.80 -10.74
CA GLN A 160 -8.80 4.59 -11.93
C GLN A 160 -7.47 5.34 -11.83
N GLU A 161 -6.68 5.31 -12.91
CA GLU A 161 -5.45 6.09 -13.02
C GLU A 161 -5.72 7.45 -13.66
N ILE A 162 -5.40 8.51 -12.93
CA ILE A 162 -5.57 9.90 -13.37
C ILE A 162 -4.20 10.56 -13.46
N LYS A 163 -3.78 10.93 -14.68
CA LYS A 163 -2.56 11.70 -14.90
C LYS A 163 -2.82 13.18 -14.61
N LEU A 164 -1.97 13.76 -13.76
CA LEU A 164 -1.98 15.19 -13.45
C LEU A 164 -1.07 15.95 -14.42
N SER A 165 -1.42 17.19 -14.75
CA SER A 165 -0.47 18.07 -15.45
C SER A 165 0.76 18.33 -14.57
N CYS A 166 1.88 18.78 -15.16
CA CYS A 166 3.07 19.18 -14.40
C CYS A 166 2.72 20.12 -13.24
N ARG A 167 1.89 21.15 -13.51
CA ARG A 167 1.48 22.11 -12.49
C ARG A 167 0.63 21.52 -11.36
N GLN A 168 -0.31 20.64 -11.73
CA GLN A 168 -1.15 19.94 -10.76
C GLN A 168 -0.33 18.96 -9.92
N SER A 169 0.75 18.42 -10.48
CA SER A 169 1.68 17.52 -9.80
C SER A 169 2.42 18.24 -8.68
N GLU A 170 2.96 19.43 -8.98
CA GLU A 170 3.62 20.27 -7.97
C GLU A 170 2.65 20.66 -6.84
N ILE A 171 1.42 21.07 -7.22
CA ILE A 171 0.36 21.40 -6.26
C ILE A 171 0.03 20.18 -5.38
N ALA A 172 -0.14 18.99 -5.97
CA ALA A 172 -0.42 17.77 -5.23
C ALA A 172 0.68 17.45 -4.21
N VAL A 173 1.97 17.63 -4.57
CA VAL A 173 3.08 17.47 -3.62
C VAL A 173 2.96 18.45 -2.46
N ILE A 174 2.69 19.73 -2.72
CA ILE A 174 2.52 20.74 -1.68
C ILE A 174 1.39 20.37 -0.73
N LEU A 175 0.24 19.94 -1.24
CA LEU A 175 -0.89 19.52 -0.39
C LEU A 175 -0.54 18.29 0.45
N ALA A 176 0.17 17.31 -0.13
CA ALA A 176 0.60 16.12 0.59
C ALA A 176 1.57 16.43 1.74
N LEU A 177 2.42 17.44 1.55
CA LEU A 177 3.35 17.92 2.59
C LEU A 177 2.69 18.83 3.63
N ASN A 178 1.44 19.27 3.40
CA ASN A 178 0.73 20.19 4.28
C ASN A 178 -0.68 19.66 4.64
N PRO A 179 -0.77 18.59 5.46
CA PRO A 179 -2.04 17.92 5.76
C PRO A 179 -3.06 18.80 6.51
N THR A 180 -2.59 19.81 7.26
CA THR A 180 -3.48 20.80 7.93
C THR A 180 -4.13 21.76 6.93
N GLY A 181 -3.57 21.87 5.73
CA GLY A 181 -4.03 22.69 4.63
C GLY A 181 -3.31 24.01 4.45
N VAL A 182 -3.40 24.54 3.23
CA VAL A 182 -2.70 25.75 2.75
C VAL A 182 -3.65 26.68 1.99
N THR A 183 -3.36 27.97 2.03
CA THR A 183 -4.08 29.01 1.28
C THR A 183 -3.57 29.11 -0.16
N ALA A 184 -4.33 29.79 -1.03
CA ALA A 184 -3.89 30.03 -2.41
C ALA A 184 -2.58 30.83 -2.46
N GLU A 185 -2.45 31.78 -1.54
CA GLU A 185 -1.28 32.63 -1.34
C GLU A 185 -0.05 31.81 -0.92
N GLN A 186 -0.21 30.89 0.04
CA GLN A 186 0.89 30.02 0.46
C GLN A 186 1.33 29.06 -0.65
N VAL A 187 0.37 28.46 -1.37
CA VAL A 187 0.67 27.59 -2.52
C VAL A 187 1.42 28.36 -3.62
N ALA A 188 1.03 29.62 -3.89
CA ALA A 188 1.74 30.47 -4.84
C ALA A 188 3.21 30.69 -4.43
N VAL A 189 3.46 30.95 -3.14
CA VAL A 189 4.82 31.12 -2.59
C VAL A 189 5.63 29.84 -2.74
N PHE A 190 5.07 28.68 -2.34
CA PHE A 190 5.76 27.39 -2.42
C PHE A 190 6.14 26.98 -3.83
N LEU A 191 5.35 27.39 -4.83
CA LEU A 191 5.58 26.94 -6.19
C LEU A 191 6.78 27.62 -6.84
N TYR A 192 6.91 28.95 -6.82
CA TYR A 192 8.07 29.65 -7.40
C TYR A 192 8.22 31.09 -6.86
N GLY A 193 8.05 31.32 -5.55
CA GLY A 193 8.54 32.56 -4.92
C GLY A 193 8.08 33.90 -5.54
N ASN A 194 6.80 34.01 -5.92
CA ASN A 194 6.07 35.19 -6.46
C ASN A 194 5.79 35.22 -7.98
N GLU A 195 6.26 34.27 -8.78
CA GLU A 195 5.95 34.28 -10.24
C GLU A 195 4.53 33.82 -10.59
N VAL A 196 3.81 33.21 -9.64
CA VAL A 196 2.46 32.68 -9.90
C VAL A 196 1.42 33.39 -9.05
N SER A 197 0.45 34.01 -9.72
CA SER A 197 -0.64 34.69 -9.04
C SER A 197 -1.52 33.71 -8.24
N PRO A 198 -2.04 34.09 -7.05
CA PRO A 198 -3.03 33.30 -6.33
C PRO A 198 -4.29 32.99 -7.16
N VAL A 199 -4.61 33.81 -8.15
CA VAL A 199 -5.74 33.57 -9.08
C VAL A 199 -5.47 32.31 -9.93
N THR A 200 -4.26 32.16 -10.46
CA THR A 200 -3.85 30.98 -11.22
C THR A 200 -3.88 29.73 -10.33
N VAL A 201 -3.44 29.85 -9.08
CA VAL A 201 -3.52 28.75 -8.10
C VAL A 201 -4.98 28.33 -7.88
N ARG A 202 -5.89 29.28 -7.66
CA ARG A 202 -7.33 28.97 -7.51
C ARG A 202 -7.90 28.25 -8.73
N ALA A 203 -7.49 28.66 -9.93
CA ALA A 203 -7.91 28.02 -11.18
C ALA A 203 -7.39 26.58 -11.32
N GLU A 204 -6.12 26.34 -10.98
CA GLU A 204 -5.55 24.98 -10.99
C GLU A 204 -6.14 24.11 -9.88
N MET A 205 -6.36 24.65 -8.68
CA MET A 205 -7.06 23.96 -7.60
C MET A 205 -8.49 23.57 -7.99
N SER A 206 -9.21 24.46 -8.69
CA SER A 206 -10.55 24.17 -9.22
C SER A 206 -10.51 23.00 -10.21
N ARG A 207 -9.54 23.01 -11.14
CA ARG A 207 -9.34 21.91 -12.10
C ARG A 207 -8.97 20.61 -11.41
N LEU A 208 -8.04 20.64 -10.45
CA LEU A 208 -7.61 19.48 -9.67
C LEU A 208 -8.79 18.90 -8.88
N ARG A 209 -9.61 19.75 -8.24
CA ARG A 209 -10.80 19.33 -7.51
C ARG A 209 -11.89 18.78 -8.42
N LYS A 210 -12.05 19.33 -9.63
CA LYS A 210 -12.97 18.76 -10.63
C LYS A 210 -12.51 17.37 -11.09
N LEU A 211 -11.20 17.17 -11.19
CA LEU A 211 -10.60 15.92 -11.65
C LEU A 211 -10.61 14.83 -10.58
N LEU A 212 -10.21 15.15 -9.35
CA LEU A 212 -10.11 14.19 -8.24
C LEU A 212 -11.40 14.08 -7.42
N GLY A 213 -12.28 15.07 -7.55
CA GLY A 213 -13.54 15.13 -6.83
C GLY A 213 -13.47 15.90 -5.51
N PRO A 214 -14.62 16.45 -5.05
CA PRO A 214 -14.69 17.28 -3.85
C PRO A 214 -14.52 16.51 -2.54
N LYS A 215 -14.60 15.18 -2.57
CA LYS A 215 -14.31 14.30 -1.42
C LYS A 215 -12.81 14.06 -1.21
N VAL A 216 -11.98 14.36 -2.20
CA VAL A 216 -10.53 14.14 -2.15
C VAL A 216 -9.78 15.43 -1.86
N VAL A 217 -10.25 16.54 -2.42
CA VAL A 217 -9.57 17.84 -2.32
C VAL A 217 -10.53 18.87 -1.71
N GLY A 218 -10.16 19.38 -0.53
CA GLY A 218 -10.90 20.41 0.19
C GLY A 218 -10.80 21.80 -0.46
N SER A 219 -11.83 22.63 -0.29
CA SER A 219 -11.87 24.00 -0.87
C SER A 219 -11.11 25.07 -0.10
N LYS A 220 -11.08 24.97 1.23
CA LYS A 220 -10.50 25.99 2.10
C LYS A 220 -10.36 25.44 3.53
N PRO A 221 -9.14 25.46 4.13
CA PRO A 221 -7.86 25.56 3.42
C PRO A 221 -7.72 24.43 2.38
N TYR A 222 -6.92 24.62 1.34
CA TYR A 222 -6.66 23.56 0.35
C TYR A 222 -5.87 22.44 1.00
N ARG A 223 -6.38 21.21 0.93
CA ARG A 223 -5.75 20.00 1.47
C ARG A 223 -6.34 18.76 0.81
N PHE A 224 -5.63 17.64 0.93
CA PHE A 224 -6.28 16.34 0.77
C PHE A 224 -7.17 16.06 1.98
N LEU A 225 -8.32 15.43 1.73
CA LEU A 225 -9.29 15.02 2.74
C LEU A 225 -9.08 13.54 3.10
#